data_AF-A0A498P608-F1
#
_entry.id   AF-A0A498P608-F1
#
_cell.length_a   1.000
_cell.length_b   1.000
_cell.length_c   1.000
_cell.angle_alpha   90.00
_cell.angle_beta   90.00
_cell.angle_gamma   90.00
#
_symmetry.space_group_name_H-M   'P 1'
#
loop_
_entity.id
_entity.type
_entity.pdbx_description
1 polymer ?
#
loop_
_entity_poly.entity_id
_entity_poly.type
_entity_poly.pdbx_seq_one_letter_code
_entity_poly.pdbx_strand_id
1 'polypeptide(L)'
;MPANLGFATVVRHLSGEARRLVLNLPPNEQTTGRALEELRAEYSDMQTSLDPLADFYERFQRPGESACSYAIALEATLRSVEEAQYEGQPFIDRDCKLTRQFMRGLSDEEVYHRLAPMKPRLLSFRELQA
;
A
#
# COMPACT_ATOMS: atom_id res chain seq x y z
N MET A 1 10.66 -11.96 12.21
CA MET A 1 11.69 -10.91 12.28
C MET A 1 12.93 -11.42 11.56
N PRO A 2 13.33 -10.87 10.39
CA PRO A 2 14.56 -11.34 9.77
C PRO A 2 15.75 -11.02 10.70
N ALA A 3 16.61 -12.00 10.90
CA ALA A 3 17.69 -11.99 11.87
C ALA A 3 18.68 -10.84 11.60
N ASN A 4 18.88 -9.99 12.62
CA ASN A 4 20.03 -9.11 12.83
C ASN A 4 20.57 -8.36 11.59
N LEU A 5 19.71 -7.58 10.94
CA LEU A 5 20.18 -6.55 10.01
C LEU A 5 20.94 -5.50 10.84
N GLY A 6 22.27 -5.46 10.77
CA GLY A 6 23.09 -4.48 11.50
C GLY A 6 22.99 -3.08 10.89
N PHE A 7 23.20 -2.02 11.68
CA PHE A 7 23.17 -0.63 11.24
C PHE A 7 24.07 -0.38 10.02
N ALA A 8 25.28 -0.96 10.02
CA ALA A 8 26.21 -0.87 8.89
C ALA A 8 25.65 -1.46 7.58
N THR A 9 24.84 -2.51 7.68
CA THR A 9 24.16 -3.11 6.52
C THR A 9 23.13 -2.14 5.94
N VAL A 10 22.34 -1.47 6.80
CA VAL A 10 21.39 -0.44 6.37
C VAL A 10 22.13 0.68 5.63
N VAL A 11 23.17 1.25 6.23
CA VAL A 11 23.98 2.33 5.63
C VAL A 11 24.58 1.93 4.29
N ARG A 12 25.03 0.68 4.13
CA ARG A 12 25.59 0.16 2.87
C ARG A 12 24.59 0.22 1.71
N HIS A 13 23.31 0.02 2.01
CA HIS A 13 22.23 0.02 1.01
C HIS A 13 21.63 1.40 0.74
N LEU A 14 22.07 2.44 1.45
CA LEU A 14 21.63 3.81 1.25
C LEU A 14 22.65 4.60 0.42
N SER A 15 22.16 5.61 -0.29
CA SER A 15 22.99 6.57 -1.03
C SER A 15 22.42 7.98 -0.92
N GLY A 16 23.23 8.98 -1.27
CA GLY A 16 22.83 10.39 -1.25
C GLY A 16 22.32 10.86 0.11
N GLU A 17 21.21 11.61 0.09
CA GLU A 17 20.62 12.23 1.29
C GLU A 17 20.06 11.20 2.28
N ALA A 18 19.55 10.05 1.82
CA ALA A 18 19.08 8.99 2.71
C ALA A 18 20.23 8.41 3.57
N ARG A 19 21.43 8.28 2.98
CA ARG A 19 22.63 7.86 3.71
C ARG A 19 23.10 8.95 4.68
N ARG A 20 23.05 10.22 4.25
CA ARG A 20 23.45 11.36 5.07
C ARG A 20 22.56 11.49 6.31
N LEU A 21 21.25 11.37 6.14
CA LEU A 21 20.25 11.39 7.21
C LEU A 21 20.58 10.36 8.30
N VAL A 22 20.76 9.08 7.91
CA VAL A 22 21.03 7.99 8.85
C VAL A 22 22.40 8.15 9.53
N LEU A 23 23.42 8.64 8.84
CA LEU A 23 24.75 8.87 9.42
C LEU A 23 24.81 10.06 10.38
N ASN A 24 23.87 11.01 10.26
CA ASN A 24 23.76 12.15 11.18
C ASN A 24 23.04 11.81 12.48
N LEU A 25 22.53 10.58 12.65
CA LEU A 25 21.95 10.14 13.91
C LEU A 25 23.01 10.17 15.03
N PRO A 26 22.62 10.58 16.26
CA PRO A 26 23.50 10.55 17.42
C PRO A 26 24.16 9.16 17.60
N PRO A 27 25.44 9.06 17.98
CA PRO A 27 26.15 7.78 18.07
C PRO A 27 25.47 6.73 18.97
N ASN A 28 24.79 7.19 20.02
CA ASN A 28 24.00 6.37 20.94
C ASN A 28 22.69 5.84 20.33
N GLU A 29 22.23 6.43 19.23
CA GLU A 29 20.99 6.08 18.52
C GLU A 29 21.23 5.37 17.20
N GLN A 30 22.49 5.10 16.81
CA GLN A 30 22.86 4.38 15.58
C GLN A 30 22.52 2.89 15.63
N THR A 31 21.22 2.62 15.70
CA THR A 31 20.61 1.30 15.69
C THR A 31 19.81 1.13 14.41
N THR A 32 19.65 -0.11 13.98
CA THR A 32 18.84 -0.43 12.80
C THR A 32 17.41 0.09 12.93
N GLY A 33 16.82 0.00 14.13
CA GLY A 33 15.47 0.50 14.40
C GLY A 33 15.34 2.00 14.16
N ARG A 34 16.21 2.80 14.78
CA ARG A 34 16.19 4.27 14.62
C ARG A 34 16.51 4.71 13.19
N ALA A 35 17.44 4.04 12.51
CA ALA A 35 17.72 4.31 11.10
C ALA A 35 16.47 4.11 10.21
N LEU A 36 15.72 3.03 10.43
CA LEU A 36 14.50 2.75 9.68
C LEU A 36 13.36 3.69 10.07
N GLU A 37 13.25 4.07 11.34
CA GLU A 37 12.29 5.09 11.80
C GLU A 37 12.55 6.43 11.12
N GLU A 38 13.80 6.88 11.05
CA GLU A 38 14.14 8.18 10.46
C GLU A 38 13.96 8.19 8.94
N LEU A 39 14.33 7.10 8.27
CA LEU A 39 14.04 6.93 6.84
C LEU A 39 12.53 6.92 6.57
N ARG A 40 11.74 6.31 7.45
CA ARG A 40 10.29 6.39 7.35
C ARG A 40 9.83 7.82 7.60
N ALA A 41 10.29 8.51 8.63
CA ALA A 41 9.86 9.88 8.91
C ALA A 41 10.11 10.83 7.73
N GLU A 42 11.27 10.73 7.07
CA GLU A 42 11.66 11.62 5.97
C GLU A 42 11.03 11.24 4.62
N TYR A 43 10.94 9.95 4.30
CA TYR A 43 10.58 9.48 2.96
C TYR A 43 9.24 8.73 2.89
N SER A 44 8.55 8.56 4.02
CA SER A 44 7.21 7.97 4.00
C SER A 44 6.21 8.99 3.48
N ASP A 45 5.64 8.69 2.32
CA ASP A 45 4.43 9.37 1.79
C ASP A 45 3.15 9.04 2.58
N MET A 46 3.26 8.50 3.80
CA MET A 46 2.14 8.33 4.71
C MET A 46 1.71 9.71 5.23
N GLN A 47 1.06 10.50 4.38
CA GLN A 47 -0.04 11.32 4.87
C GLN A 47 -1.01 10.34 5.50
N THR A 48 -0.94 10.23 6.83
CA THR A 48 -1.93 9.50 7.61
C THR A 48 -3.26 10.17 7.34
N SER A 49 -4.02 9.57 6.43
CA SER A 49 -5.40 9.97 6.23
C SER A 49 -6.12 9.89 7.56
N LEU A 50 -6.95 10.89 7.82
CA LEU A 50 -7.83 10.93 8.99
C LEU A 50 -8.74 9.69 9.03
N ASP A 51 -9.11 9.15 7.87
CA ASP A 51 -9.86 7.91 7.73
C ASP A 51 -9.41 7.14 6.48
N PRO A 52 -8.43 6.23 6.60
CA PRO A 52 -7.91 5.45 5.48
C PRO A 52 -8.95 4.49 4.87
N LEU A 53 -10.02 4.16 5.61
CA LEU A 53 -11.12 3.36 5.09
C LEU A 53 -12.08 4.22 4.25
N ALA A 54 -12.29 5.49 4.63
CA ALA A 54 -13.00 6.44 3.78
C ALA A 54 -12.26 6.65 2.46
N ASP A 55 -10.94 6.87 2.50
CA ASP A 55 -10.10 7.01 1.30
C ASP A 55 -10.23 5.81 0.35
N PHE A 56 -10.31 4.60 0.90
CA PHE A 56 -10.54 3.38 0.12
C PHE A 56 -11.87 3.47 -0.66
N TYR A 57 -12.94 3.90 -0.01
CA TYR A 57 -14.27 4.01 -0.64
C TYR A 57 -14.42 5.21 -1.58
N GLU A 58 -13.60 6.25 -1.40
CA GLU A 58 -13.55 7.43 -2.27
C GLU A 58 -12.61 7.27 -3.47
N ARG A 59 -11.77 6.23 -3.50
CA ARG A 59 -10.82 6.03 -4.58
C ARG A 59 -11.51 5.64 -5.89
N PHE A 60 -11.29 6.47 -6.92
CA PHE A 60 -11.61 6.21 -8.32
C PHE A 60 -10.33 6.08 -9.14
N GLN A 61 -10.33 5.26 -10.19
CA GLN A 61 -9.22 5.15 -11.15
C GLN A 61 -8.85 6.54 -11.69
N ARG A 62 -7.56 6.90 -11.63
CA ARG A 62 -7.08 8.21 -12.08
C ARG A 62 -6.97 8.25 -13.61
N PRO A 63 -7.11 9.42 -14.25
CA PRO A 63 -6.83 9.55 -15.68
C PRO A 63 -5.41 9.08 -16.01
N GLY A 64 -5.28 8.12 -16.93
CA GLY A 64 -3.99 7.52 -17.32
C GLY A 64 -3.48 6.40 -16.41
N GLU A 65 -4.18 6.07 -15.33
CA GLU A 65 -3.88 4.90 -14.50
C GLU A 65 -4.46 3.64 -15.16
N SER A 66 -3.68 2.56 -15.25
CA SER A 66 -4.20 1.28 -15.76
C SER A 66 -5.14 0.62 -14.74
N ALA A 67 -6.06 -0.23 -15.20
CA ALA A 67 -6.94 -0.99 -14.30
C ALA A 67 -6.14 -1.86 -13.31
N CYS A 68 -5.04 -2.47 -13.75
CA CYS A 68 -4.15 -3.25 -12.89
C CYS A 68 -3.47 -2.37 -11.81
N SER A 69 -2.95 -1.21 -12.20
CA SER A 69 -2.35 -0.25 -11.26
C SER A 69 -3.37 0.23 -10.22
N TYR A 70 -4.61 0.51 -10.66
CA TYR A 70 -5.72 0.88 -9.78
C TYR A 70 -6.07 -0.23 -8.80
N ALA A 71 -6.14 -1.49 -9.25
CA ALA A 71 -6.39 -2.64 -8.39
C ALA A 71 -5.29 -2.81 -7.32
N ILE A 72 -4.02 -2.68 -7.71
CA ILE A 72 -2.88 -2.73 -6.78
C ILE A 72 -2.97 -1.62 -5.74
N ALA A 73 -3.32 -0.40 -6.16
CA ALA A 73 -3.49 0.73 -5.26
C ALA A 73 -4.60 0.48 -4.24
N LEU A 74 -5.76 -0.05 -4.66
CA LEU A 74 -6.85 -0.43 -3.75
C LEU A 74 -6.43 -1.49 -2.73
N GLU A 75 -5.68 -2.53 -3.14
CA GLU A 75 -5.18 -3.53 -2.19
C GLU A 75 -4.22 -2.93 -1.17
N ALA A 76 -3.33 -2.04 -1.62
CA ALA A 76 -2.35 -1.40 -0.76
C ALA A 76 -3.06 -0.53 0.29
N THR A 77 -4.05 0.26 -0.12
CA THR A 77 -4.86 1.06 0.81
C THR A 77 -5.61 0.17 1.81
N LEU A 78 -6.29 -0.89 1.35
CA LEU A 78 -7.03 -1.77 2.26
C LEU A 78 -6.10 -2.52 3.22
N ARG A 79 -4.92 -2.96 2.76
CA ARG A 79 -3.90 -3.56 3.61
C ARG A 79 -3.40 -2.60 4.68
N SER A 80 -3.20 -1.33 4.32
CA SER A 80 -2.79 -0.31 5.30
C SER A 80 -3.85 -0.09 6.39
N VAL A 81 -5.14 -0.18 6.04
CA VAL A 81 -6.27 -0.15 6.99
C VAL A 81 -6.23 -1.38 7.91
N GLU A 82 -6.01 -2.57 7.34
CA GLU A 82 -5.92 -3.83 8.09
C GLU A 82 -4.77 -3.78 9.10
N GLU A 83 -3.61 -3.27 8.71
CA GLU A 83 -2.45 -3.07 9.59
C GLU A 83 -2.70 -2.05 10.70
N ALA A 84 -3.38 -0.94 10.40
CA ALA A 84 -3.61 0.14 11.37
C ALA A 84 -4.77 -0.14 12.35
N GLN A 85 -5.85 -0.79 11.90
CA GLN A 85 -7.10 -0.92 12.66
C GLN A 85 -7.44 -2.36 13.07
N TYR A 86 -6.88 -3.36 12.39
CA TYR A 86 -7.24 -4.78 12.57
C TYR A 86 -6.03 -5.66 12.94
N GLU A 87 -4.97 -5.07 13.51
CA GLU A 87 -3.74 -5.78 13.90
C GLU A 87 -3.10 -6.58 12.74
N GLY A 88 -3.31 -6.13 11.50
CA GLY A 88 -2.86 -6.81 10.29
C GLY A 88 -3.71 -8.02 9.90
N GLN A 89 -4.84 -8.28 10.57
CA GLN A 89 -5.77 -9.31 10.14
C GLN A 89 -6.62 -8.82 8.97
N PRO A 90 -6.76 -9.64 7.92
CA PRO A 90 -7.58 -9.26 6.77
C PRO A 90 -9.07 -9.23 7.12
N PHE A 91 -9.83 -8.36 6.44
CA PHE A 91 -11.29 -8.37 6.58
C PHE A 91 -11.89 -9.72 6.14
N ILE A 92 -12.93 -10.17 6.84
CA ILE A 92 -13.67 -11.42 6.48
C ILE A 92 -14.24 -11.30 5.05
N ASP A 93 -14.70 -10.10 4.66
CA ASP A 93 -15.26 -9.79 3.36
C ASP A 93 -14.26 -9.06 2.43
N ARG A 94 -12.95 -9.21 2.65
CA ARG A 94 -11.88 -8.48 1.94
C ARG A 94 -12.04 -8.50 0.42
N ASP A 95 -12.19 -9.68 -0.17
CA ASP A 95 -12.36 -9.84 -1.62
C ASP A 95 -13.65 -9.18 -2.13
N CYS A 96 -14.74 -9.24 -1.36
CA CYS A 96 -16.00 -8.59 -1.71
C CYS A 96 -15.86 -7.06 -1.68
N LYS A 97 -15.15 -6.50 -0.68
CA LYS A 97 -14.87 -5.06 -0.60
C LYS A 97 -14.03 -4.59 -1.79
N LEU A 98 -12.94 -5.30 -2.08
CA LEU A 98 -12.04 -4.97 -3.20
C LEU A 98 -12.77 -5.04 -4.54
N THR A 99 -13.47 -6.13 -4.81
CA THR A 99 -14.24 -6.31 -6.06
C THR A 99 -15.32 -5.24 -6.20
N ARG A 100 -16.07 -4.94 -5.13
CA ARG A 100 -17.12 -3.91 -5.17
C ARG A 100 -16.53 -2.51 -5.44
N GLN A 101 -15.46 -2.15 -4.74
CA GLN A 101 -14.85 -0.83 -4.90
C GLN A 101 -14.16 -0.68 -6.26
N PHE A 102 -13.47 -1.72 -6.72
CA PHE A 102 -12.86 -1.75 -8.04
C PHE A 102 -13.89 -1.51 -9.13
N MET A 103 -14.97 -2.30 -9.17
CA MET A 103 -16.02 -2.13 -10.18
C MET A 103 -16.73 -0.77 -10.09
N ARG A 104 -16.85 -0.19 -8.89
CA ARG A 104 -17.47 1.13 -8.69
C ARG A 104 -16.60 2.27 -9.20
N GLY A 105 -15.29 2.19 -8.97
CA GLY A 105 -14.35 3.25 -9.29
C GLY A 105 -13.58 3.06 -10.60
N LEU A 106 -13.83 1.97 -11.34
CA LEU A 106 -13.23 1.71 -12.64
C LEU A 106 -13.76 2.70 -13.69
N SER A 107 -12.84 3.42 -14.33
CA SER A 107 -13.13 4.36 -15.43
C SER A 107 -12.78 3.81 -16.82
N ASP A 108 -12.03 2.71 -16.87
CA ASP A 108 -11.67 2.03 -18.11
C ASP A 108 -12.89 1.30 -18.70
N GLU A 109 -13.49 1.88 -19.73
CA GLU A 109 -14.71 1.36 -20.37
C GLU A 109 -14.49 -0.02 -21.01
N GLU A 110 -13.33 -0.30 -21.61
CA GLU A 110 -13.06 -1.60 -22.23
C GLU A 110 -13.00 -2.72 -21.20
N VAL A 111 -12.32 -2.45 -20.08
CA VAL A 111 -12.24 -3.39 -18.96
C VAL A 111 -13.60 -3.51 -18.29
N TYR A 112 -14.31 -2.40 -18.09
CA TYR A 112 -15.66 -2.41 -17.51
C TYR A 112 -16.62 -3.26 -18.34
N HIS A 113 -16.68 -3.08 -19.66
CA HIS A 113 -17.57 -3.84 -20.54
C HIS A 113 -17.20 -5.32 -20.63
N ARG A 114 -15.93 -5.68 -20.44
CA ARG A 114 -15.48 -7.07 -20.35
C ARG A 114 -15.92 -7.74 -19.04
N LEU A 115 -15.90 -6.99 -17.94
CA LEU A 115 -16.16 -7.50 -16.59
C LEU A 115 -17.65 -7.43 -16.19
N ALA A 116 -18.39 -6.42 -16.67
CA ALA A 116 -19.80 -6.19 -16.34
C ALA A 116 -20.73 -7.39 -16.62
N PRO A 117 -20.57 -8.16 -17.72
CA PRO A 117 -21.39 -9.34 -17.98
C PRO A 117 -21.17 -10.47 -16.99
N MET A 118 -20.02 -10.51 -16.30
CA MET A 118 -19.62 -11.67 -15.50
C MET A 118 -20.31 -11.75 -14.13
N LYS A 119 -21.08 -10.72 -13.71
CA LYS A 119 -21.70 -10.56 -12.38
C LYS A 119 -20.72 -10.81 -11.21
N PRO A 120 -20.65 -9.93 -10.20
CA PRO A 120 -19.69 -10.08 -9.09
C PRO A 120 -20.05 -11.20 -8.08
N ARG A 121 -20.70 -12.29 -8.52
CA ARG A 121 -21.06 -13.44 -7.67
C ARG A 121 -20.10 -14.61 -7.82
N LEU A 122 -19.20 -14.62 -8.80
CA LEU A 122 -18.37 -15.80 -9.11
C LEU A 122 -16.87 -15.52 -9.33
N LEU A 123 -16.43 -14.26 -9.35
CA LEU A 123 -15.01 -13.94 -9.58
C LEU A 123 -14.37 -13.34 -8.33
N SER A 124 -13.25 -13.92 -7.94
CA SER A 124 -12.32 -13.40 -6.93
C SER A 124 -11.63 -12.14 -7.45
N PHE A 125 -11.19 -11.28 -6.52
CA PHE A 125 -10.53 -10.03 -6.90
C PHE A 125 -9.26 -10.24 -7.74
N ARG A 126 -8.55 -11.36 -7.51
CA ARG A 126 -7.40 -11.77 -8.33
C ARG A 126 -7.75 -11.98 -9.80
N GLU A 127 -8.95 -12.47 -10.11
CA GLU A 127 -9.36 -12.72 -11.50
C GLU A 127 -9.71 -11.43 -12.24
N LEU A 128 -9.97 -10.33 -11.52
CA LEU A 128 -10.23 -9.01 -12.10
C LEU A 128 -8.95 -8.22 -12.42
N GLN A 129 -7.80 -8.68 -11.92
CA GLN A 129 -6.49 -8.04 -12.12
C GLN A 129 -5.78 -8.45 -13.41
N ALA A 130 -6.22 -9.56 -14.04
CA ALA A 130 -5.61 -10.16 -15.22
C ALA A 130 -6.01 -9.44 -16.53
#